data_AF-X0YB00-F1
#
_entry.id   AF-X0YB00-F1
#
_cell.length_a   1.000
_cell.length_b   1.000
_cell.length_c   1.000
_cell.angle_alpha   90.00
_cell.angle_beta   90.00
_cell.angle_gamma   90.00
#
_symmetry.space_group_name_H-M   'P 1'
#
loop_
_entity.id
_entity.type
_entity.pdbx_description
1 polymer ?
#
loop_
_entity_poly.entity_id
_entity_poly.type
_entity_poly.pdbx_seq_one_letter_code
_entity_poly.pdbx_strand_id
1 'polypeptide(L)'
;DQMKNEGESIFFLVRDVIVELNRLASIMQTLNLTSVKPPIKQKKIGGGKPSKHEDLTGMGTVTVMEPGEDVIPIDFGDAQRSADLAYRMFDTAIKEGSLSSADLGLIGSPPASGIRAIIAGENKDQILHPRLEAKGLINTQLAEMFTKQVILIGGSVELGVPGHKRSFDVGKLEGEYETTYKYTAKSPVTDAGLYSLAAAAGNSLSKKYKRENIYQLDDPDGEE
;
A
#
# COMPACT_ATOMS: atom_id res chain seq x y z
N ASP A 1 -4.46 -7.82 20.11
CA ASP A 1 -4.18 -6.73 19.15
C ASP A 1 -4.61 -7.00 17.72
N GLN A 2 -4.39 -8.21 17.16
CA GLN A 2 -4.76 -8.53 15.77
C GLN A 2 -6.27 -8.34 15.46
N MET A 3 -7.17 -8.83 16.32
CA MET A 3 -8.64 -8.64 16.16
C MET A 3 -9.11 -7.18 16.21
N LYS A 4 -8.33 -6.26 16.79
CA LYS A 4 -8.76 -4.86 16.96
C LYS A 4 -8.62 -4.05 15.67
N ASN A 5 -7.79 -4.52 14.74
CA ASN A 5 -7.44 -3.85 13.48
C ASN A 5 -7.93 -4.64 12.25
N GLU A 6 -8.70 -5.72 12.45
CA GLU A 6 -9.38 -6.43 11.38
C GLU A 6 -10.45 -5.51 10.76
N GLY A 7 -10.20 -5.08 9.52
CA GLY A 7 -11.10 -4.19 8.76
C GLY A 7 -10.57 -2.77 8.52
N GLU A 8 -9.38 -2.43 9.00
CA GLU A 8 -8.83 -1.10 8.75
C GLU A 8 -8.40 -0.85 7.28
N SER A 9 -8.38 0.43 6.92
CA SER A 9 -7.98 0.96 5.61
C SER A 9 -6.65 0.36 5.11
N ILE A 10 -6.44 0.37 3.79
CA ILE A 10 -5.17 -0.02 3.13
C ILE A 10 -3.96 0.73 3.72
N PHE A 11 -4.19 1.88 4.36
CA PHE A 11 -3.16 2.68 5.01
C PHE A 11 -2.78 2.20 6.42
N PHE A 12 -3.39 1.15 6.97
CA PHE A 12 -3.04 0.66 8.31
C PHE A 12 -1.55 0.33 8.44
N LEU A 13 -0.97 -0.34 7.44
CA LEU A 13 0.44 -0.75 7.46
C LEU A 13 1.43 0.42 7.41
N VAL A 14 1.02 1.56 6.87
CA VAL A 14 1.90 2.72 6.60
C VAL A 14 1.54 3.97 7.43
N ARG A 15 0.47 3.92 8.23
CA ARG A 15 -0.04 5.08 8.98
C ARG A 15 1.02 5.71 9.87
N ASP A 16 1.70 4.88 10.65
CA ASP A 16 2.72 5.34 11.60
C ASP A 16 3.98 5.82 10.87
N VAL A 17 4.29 5.19 9.73
CA VAL A 17 5.40 5.59 8.85
C VAL A 17 5.17 6.99 8.28
N ILE A 18 3.95 7.35 7.90
CA ILE A 18 3.62 8.68 7.37
C ILE A 18 3.85 9.78 8.43
N VAL A 19 3.52 9.52 9.69
CA VAL A 19 3.74 10.48 10.78
C VAL A 19 5.24 10.72 10.98
N GLU A 20 6.04 9.65 11.01
CA GLU A 20 7.50 9.77 11.14
C GLU A 20 8.15 10.39 9.90
N LEU A 21 7.63 10.13 8.69
CA LEU A 21 8.11 10.78 7.47
C LEU A 21 7.86 12.30 7.49
N ASN A 22 6.69 12.73 7.95
CA ASN A 22 6.39 14.16 8.14
C ASN A 22 7.30 14.81 9.19
N ARG A 23 7.60 14.08 10.27
CA ARG A 23 8.55 14.53 11.29
C ARG A 23 9.96 14.67 10.71
N LEU A 24 10.41 13.69 9.93
CA LEU A 24 11.71 13.73 9.26
C LEU A 24 11.79 14.87 8.24
N ALA A 25 10.74 15.08 7.44
CA ALA A 25 10.66 16.20 6.50
C ALA A 25 10.80 17.55 7.20
N SER A 26 10.15 17.69 8.37
CA SER A 26 10.26 18.90 9.21
C SER A 26 11.68 19.12 9.75
N ILE A 27 12.36 18.03 10.17
CA ILE A 27 13.75 18.06 10.60
C ILE A 27 14.67 18.44 9.44
N MET A 28 14.50 17.84 8.26
CA MET A 28 15.27 18.17 7.07
C MET A 28 15.09 19.62 6.65
N GLN A 29 13.86 20.14 6.68
CA GLN A 29 13.60 21.55 6.40
C GLN A 29 14.35 22.45 7.38
N THR A 30 14.35 22.10 8.67
CA THR A 30 15.07 22.84 9.71
C THR A 30 16.60 22.77 9.51
N LEU A 31 17.14 21.60 9.17
CA LEU A 31 18.56 21.41 8.88
C LEU A 31 18.99 22.18 7.63
N ASN A 32 18.17 22.19 6.57
CA ASN A 32 18.44 22.95 5.35
C ASN A 32 18.43 24.47 5.61
N LEU A 33 17.50 24.96 6.44
CA LEU A 33 17.52 26.36 6.87
C LEU A 33 18.77 26.67 7.70
N THR A 34 19.17 25.75 8.57
CA THR A 34 20.37 25.87 9.39
C THR A 34 21.65 25.83 8.54
N SER A 35 21.69 25.07 7.44
CA SER A 35 22.85 25.09 6.54
C SER A 35 22.98 26.40 5.75
N VAL A 36 21.85 27.04 5.43
CA VAL A 36 21.84 28.35 4.75
C VAL A 36 22.17 29.48 5.73
N LYS A 37 21.67 29.39 6.97
CA LYS A 37 21.93 30.36 8.04
C LYS A 37 22.48 29.62 9.26
N PRO A 38 23.78 29.24 9.26
CA PRO A 38 24.35 28.54 10.38
C PRO A 38 24.40 29.45 11.61
N PRO A 39 24.14 28.93 12.80
CA PRO A 39 24.50 29.62 14.01
C PRO A 39 26.02 29.68 14.11
N ILE A 40 26.49 30.81 14.61
CA ILE A 40 27.89 31.20 14.63
C ILE A 40 28.33 31.39 16.08
N LYS A 41 29.56 30.99 16.38
CA LYS A 41 30.25 31.31 17.62
C LYS A 41 31.17 32.48 17.36
N GLN A 42 30.99 33.56 18.10
CA GLN A 42 31.88 34.71 18.06
C GLN A 42 32.75 34.73 19.31
N LYS A 43 34.07 34.70 19.13
CA LYS A 43 35.04 34.92 20.18
C LYS A 43 35.36 36.41 20.23
N LYS A 44 35.03 37.08 21.35
CA LYS A 44 35.35 38.49 21.59
C LYS A 44 36.37 38.64 22.71
N ILE A 45 37.27 39.61 22.57
CA ILE A 45 38.19 40.00 23.64
C ILE A 45 37.49 41.06 24.50
N GLY A 46 37.43 40.86 25.83
CA GLY A 46 36.85 41.83 26.77
C GLY A 46 35.37 41.65 27.15
N GLY A 47 34.70 40.57 26.73
CA GLY A 47 33.39 40.17 27.30
C GLY A 47 32.18 41.03 26.92
N GLY A 48 32.19 41.67 25.75
CA GLY A 48 31.07 42.49 25.25
C GLY A 48 29.84 41.71 24.79
N LYS A 49 28.74 42.42 24.50
CA LYS A 49 27.53 41.82 23.93
C LYS A 49 27.83 41.19 22.55
N PRO A 50 27.23 40.02 22.22
CA PRO A 50 27.38 39.42 20.90
C PRO A 50 26.84 40.37 19.81
N SER A 51 27.50 40.40 18.65
CA SER A 51 27.00 41.16 17.50
C SER A 51 25.73 40.49 16.95
N LYS A 52 24.86 41.25 16.26
CA LYS A 52 23.67 40.65 15.66
C LYS A 52 24.08 39.71 14.52
N HIS A 53 23.32 38.63 14.35
CA HIS A 53 23.58 37.60 13.33
C HIS A 53 23.59 38.20 11.91
N GLU A 54 22.62 39.06 11.60
CA GLU A 54 22.49 39.71 10.29
C GLU A 54 23.69 40.59 9.91
N ASP A 55 24.35 41.22 10.90
CA ASP A 55 25.52 42.07 10.69
C ASP A 55 26.79 41.24 10.39
N LEU A 56 26.77 39.94 10.73
CA LEU A 56 27.90 39.02 10.58
C LEU A 56 27.76 38.11 9.35
N THR A 57 26.54 37.72 8.98
CA THR A 57 26.30 36.78 7.88
C THR A 57 25.57 37.41 6.69
N GLY A 58 25.41 38.74 6.68
CA GLY A 58 24.77 39.44 5.58
C GLY A 58 25.56 39.29 4.27
N MET A 59 24.86 39.17 3.14
CA MET A 59 25.55 39.09 1.86
C MET A 59 26.24 40.43 1.56
N GLY A 60 27.56 40.42 1.38
CA GLY A 60 28.35 41.62 1.13
C GLY A 60 28.68 42.46 2.37
N THR A 61 28.39 41.98 3.58
CA THR A 61 28.81 42.67 4.81
C THR A 61 30.30 42.47 5.06
N VAL A 62 31.02 43.56 5.28
CA VAL A 62 32.42 43.54 5.74
C VAL A 62 32.42 43.82 7.22
N THR A 63 32.65 42.80 8.04
CA THR A 63 32.75 42.96 9.49
C THR A 63 34.20 43.21 9.89
N VAL A 64 34.46 44.29 10.63
CA VAL A 64 35.78 44.56 11.21
C VAL A 64 35.95 43.67 12.44
N MET A 65 37.04 42.90 12.48
CA MET A 65 37.41 42.04 13.61
C MET A 65 38.71 42.53 14.24
N GLU A 66 38.79 42.54 15.57
CA GLU A 66 40.04 42.87 16.26
C GLU A 66 41.03 41.68 16.23
N PRO A 67 42.35 41.92 16.35
CA PRO A 67 43.34 40.84 16.38
C PRO A 67 43.05 39.82 17.49
N GLY A 68 42.69 38.59 17.12
CA GLY A 68 42.38 37.50 18.04
C GLY A 68 40.88 37.22 18.25
N GLU A 69 40.00 38.00 17.64
CA GLU A 69 38.58 37.66 17.47
C GLU A 69 38.39 36.68 16.31
N ASP A 70 37.41 35.79 16.45
CA ASP A 70 37.09 34.80 15.41
C ASP A 70 35.58 34.56 15.37
N VAL A 71 35.06 34.31 14.17
CA VAL A 71 33.66 33.97 13.92
C VAL A 71 33.65 32.60 13.24
N ILE A 72 33.33 31.57 14.02
CA ILE A 72 33.36 30.19 13.55
C ILE A 72 31.92 29.69 13.47
N PRO A 73 31.45 29.23 12.30
CA PRO A 73 30.16 28.55 12.20
C PRO A 73 30.19 27.26 13.04
N ILE A 74 29.10 26.98 13.74
CA ILE A 74 28.96 25.70 14.43
C ILE A 74 28.69 24.63 13.37
N ASP A 75 29.54 23.63 13.31
CA ASP A 75 29.30 22.46 12.48
C ASP A 75 28.21 21.58 13.11
N PHE A 76 27.15 21.31 12.35
CA PHE A 76 26.04 20.44 12.77
C PHE A 76 26.27 18.97 12.41
N GLY A 77 27.44 18.63 11.86
CA GLY A 77 27.80 17.28 11.47
C GLY A 77 26.95 16.77 10.30
N ASP A 78 27.04 15.46 10.06
CA ASP A 78 26.44 14.78 8.90
C ASP A 78 24.94 14.43 9.12
N ALA A 79 24.20 15.34 9.77
CA ALA A 79 22.77 15.18 10.02
C ALA A 79 21.96 15.09 8.72
N GLN A 80 22.43 15.76 7.65
CA GLN A 80 21.83 15.70 6.32
C GLN A 80 21.89 14.29 5.72
N ARG A 81 23.04 13.61 5.79
CA ARG A 81 23.16 12.24 5.27
C ARG A 81 22.36 11.22 6.09
N SER A 82 22.30 11.41 7.40
CA SER A 82 21.48 10.58 8.28
C SER A 82 19.99 10.71 7.94
N ALA A 83 19.55 11.94 7.64
CA ALA A 83 18.17 12.20 7.22
C ALA A 83 17.86 11.65 5.82
N ASP A 84 18.79 11.75 4.86
CA ASP A 84 18.63 11.14 3.52
C ASP A 84 18.51 9.61 3.61
N LEU A 85 19.35 8.96 4.43
CA LEU A 85 19.28 7.52 4.65
C LEU A 85 17.93 7.11 5.26
N ALA A 86 17.46 7.83 6.27
CA ALA A 86 16.17 7.58 6.89
C ALA A 86 14.99 7.87 5.95
N TYR A 87 15.05 8.92 5.12
CA TYR A 87 14.06 9.18 4.07
C TYR A 87 13.95 8.01 3.09
N ARG A 88 15.09 7.48 2.61
CA ARG A 88 15.11 6.31 1.71
C ARG A 88 14.51 5.07 2.38
N MET A 89 14.83 4.82 3.65
CA MET A 89 14.25 3.71 4.39
C MET A 89 12.73 3.84 4.52
N PHE A 90 12.21 5.02 4.84
CA PHE A 90 10.77 5.25 4.93
C PHE A 90 10.07 5.20 3.57
N ASP A 91 10.68 5.72 2.51
CA ASP A 91 10.15 5.62 1.14
C ASP A 91 10.06 4.15 0.69
N THR A 92 11.08 3.33 0.98
CA THR A 92 11.02 1.88 0.76
C THR A 92 9.91 1.22 1.57
N ALA A 93 9.80 1.53 2.87
CA ALA A 93 8.74 0.98 3.71
C ALA A 93 7.34 1.37 3.23
N ILE A 94 7.14 2.60 2.72
CA ILE A 94 5.88 3.02 2.11
C ILE A 94 5.62 2.25 0.81
N LYS A 95 6.61 2.07 -0.04
CA LYS A 95 6.45 1.31 -1.30
C LYS A 95 6.12 -0.16 -1.07
N GLU A 96 6.70 -0.77 -0.04
CA GLU A 96 6.42 -2.16 0.35
C GLU A 96 5.09 -2.31 1.09
N GLY A 97 4.74 -1.35 1.95
CA GLY A 97 3.51 -1.37 2.74
C GLY A 97 2.28 -0.77 2.05
N SER A 98 2.43 -0.15 0.88
CA SER A 98 1.34 0.42 0.07
C SER A 98 1.16 -0.30 -1.26
N LEU A 99 0.54 0.33 -2.25
CA LEU A 99 0.32 -0.27 -3.57
C LEU A 99 1.66 -0.58 -4.23
N SER A 100 1.77 -1.78 -4.82
CA SER A 100 2.98 -2.18 -5.51
C SER A 100 3.31 -1.19 -6.63
N SER A 101 4.60 -0.94 -6.89
CA SER A 101 5.03 -0.08 -8.00
C SER A 101 4.51 -0.55 -9.37
N ALA A 102 4.15 -1.83 -9.50
CA ALA A 102 3.49 -2.37 -10.68
C ALA A 102 2.02 -1.89 -10.81
N ASP A 103 1.28 -1.75 -9.71
CA ASP A 103 -0.09 -1.18 -9.72
C ASP A 103 -0.09 0.32 -10.05
N LEU A 104 0.98 1.04 -9.72
CA LEU A 104 1.15 2.46 -10.06
C LEU A 104 1.60 2.69 -11.52
N GLY A 105 1.74 1.63 -12.31
CA GLY A 105 2.21 1.71 -13.70
C GLY A 105 3.71 2.03 -13.83
N LEU A 106 4.44 2.07 -12.71
CA LEU A 106 5.89 2.24 -12.67
C LEU A 106 6.55 0.86 -12.88
N ILE A 107 6.44 0.34 -14.10
CA ILE A 107 7.18 -0.84 -14.52
C ILE A 107 8.64 -0.41 -14.65
N GLY A 108 9.43 -0.59 -13.58
CA GLY A 108 10.87 -0.40 -13.63
C GLY A 108 11.47 -1.27 -14.75
N SER A 109 12.28 -0.66 -15.62
CA SER A 109 13.09 -1.35 -16.61
C SER A 109 14.03 -2.34 -15.90
N PRO A 110 14.15 -3.62 -16.31
CA PRO A 110 13.78 -4.24 -17.58
C PRO A 110 12.31 -4.71 -17.64
N PRO A 111 11.75 -4.99 -18.84
CA PRO A 111 10.36 -5.45 -18.99
C PRO A 111 10.08 -6.59 -18.01
N ALA A 112 9.05 -6.41 -17.18
CA ALA A 112 8.69 -7.39 -16.18
C ALA A 112 8.43 -8.74 -16.88
N SER A 113 9.32 -9.71 -16.68
CA SER A 113 9.03 -11.10 -17.00
C SER A 113 7.68 -11.47 -16.40
N GLY A 114 6.84 -12.28 -17.06
CA GLY A 114 5.52 -12.66 -16.54
C GLY A 114 5.54 -13.14 -15.08
N ILE A 115 6.63 -13.78 -14.65
CA ILE A 115 6.88 -14.19 -13.26
C ILE A 115 6.95 -13.01 -12.29
N ARG A 116 7.62 -11.89 -12.65
CA ARG A 116 7.68 -10.69 -11.81
C ARG A 116 6.32 -10.02 -11.67
N ALA A 117 5.51 -10.03 -12.73
CA ALA A 117 4.14 -9.53 -12.68
C ALA A 117 3.27 -10.36 -11.73
N ILE A 118 3.47 -11.69 -11.72
CA ILE A 118 2.79 -12.60 -10.79
C ILE A 118 3.24 -12.36 -9.35
N ILE A 119 4.56 -12.29 -9.09
CA ILE A 119 5.08 -12.02 -7.74
C ILE A 119 4.57 -10.68 -7.20
N ALA A 120 4.49 -9.64 -8.05
CA ALA A 120 3.94 -8.34 -7.65
C ALA A 120 2.44 -8.44 -7.31
N GLY A 121 1.67 -9.22 -8.08
CA GLY A 121 0.28 -9.52 -7.78
C GLY A 121 0.10 -10.33 -6.50
N GLU A 122 0.95 -11.33 -6.27
CA GLU A 122 0.88 -12.20 -5.09
C GLU A 122 1.11 -11.42 -3.79
N ASN A 123 2.04 -10.46 -3.78
CA ASN A 123 2.24 -9.57 -2.63
C ASN A 123 1.01 -8.71 -2.32
N LYS A 124 0.29 -8.26 -3.35
CA LYS A 124 -0.98 -7.53 -3.19
C LYS A 124 -2.07 -8.47 -2.66
N ASP A 125 -2.13 -9.69 -3.19
CA ASP A 125 -3.09 -10.68 -2.77
C ASP A 125 -2.87 -11.10 -1.30
N GLN A 126 -1.65 -11.16 -0.79
CA GLN A 126 -1.41 -11.44 0.64
C GLN A 126 -2.15 -10.46 1.59
N ILE A 127 -2.36 -9.21 1.17
CA ILE A 127 -3.08 -8.20 1.98
C ILE A 127 -4.59 -8.34 1.79
N LEU A 128 -5.04 -8.66 0.57
CA LEU A 128 -6.45 -8.73 0.21
C LEU A 128 -7.09 -10.08 0.53
N HIS A 129 -6.34 -11.18 0.45
CA HIS A 129 -6.83 -12.55 0.56
C HIS A 129 -7.50 -12.82 1.90
N PRO A 130 -6.92 -12.46 3.07
CA PRO A 130 -7.61 -12.65 4.34
C PRO A 130 -8.94 -11.88 4.43
N ARG A 131 -9.03 -10.72 3.77
CA ARG A 131 -10.26 -9.89 3.75
C ARG A 131 -11.31 -10.48 2.81
N LEU A 132 -10.89 -10.98 1.66
CA LEU A 132 -11.74 -11.66 0.70
C LEU A 132 -12.25 -12.98 1.27
N GLU A 133 -11.41 -13.75 1.97
CA GLU A 133 -11.80 -14.96 2.70
C GLU A 133 -12.81 -14.64 3.81
N ALA A 134 -12.53 -13.64 4.65
CA ALA A 134 -13.47 -13.21 5.68
C ALA A 134 -14.82 -12.81 5.07
N LYS A 135 -14.81 -12.08 3.95
CA LYS A 135 -16.03 -11.73 3.20
C LYS A 135 -16.74 -12.98 2.64
N GLY A 136 -15.98 -13.96 2.15
CA GLY A 136 -16.47 -15.27 1.73
C GLY A 136 -17.23 -15.97 2.84
N LEU A 137 -16.58 -16.11 4.01
CA LEU A 137 -17.16 -16.73 5.18
C LEU A 137 -18.43 -16.01 5.66
N ILE A 138 -18.41 -14.67 5.73
CA ILE A 138 -19.58 -13.88 6.12
C ILE A 138 -20.74 -14.12 5.15
N ASN A 139 -20.48 -14.15 3.85
CA ASN A 139 -21.53 -14.36 2.86
C ASN A 139 -22.04 -15.79 2.84
N THR A 140 -21.19 -16.79 3.06
CA THR A 140 -21.62 -18.19 3.25
C THR A 140 -22.53 -18.30 4.47
N GLN A 141 -22.13 -17.74 5.62
CA GLN A 141 -22.95 -17.74 6.83
C GLN A 141 -24.28 -17.00 6.65
N LEU A 142 -24.26 -15.87 5.94
CA LEU A 142 -25.47 -15.11 5.63
C LEU A 142 -26.40 -15.89 4.70
N ALA A 143 -25.86 -16.57 3.69
CA ALA A 143 -26.63 -17.43 2.80
C ALA A 143 -27.25 -18.60 3.58
N GLU A 144 -26.50 -19.27 4.46
CA GLU A 144 -27.03 -20.32 5.33
C GLU A 144 -28.13 -19.81 6.26
N MET A 145 -27.92 -18.64 6.88
CA MET A 145 -28.93 -18.02 7.73
C MET A 145 -30.20 -17.70 6.94
N PHE A 146 -30.06 -17.15 5.73
CA PHE A 146 -31.18 -16.83 4.85
C PHE A 146 -31.94 -18.10 4.44
N THR A 147 -31.23 -19.16 4.03
CA THR A 147 -31.85 -20.45 3.69
C THR A 147 -32.61 -21.04 4.88
N LYS A 148 -32.03 -21.02 6.09
CA LYS A 148 -32.71 -21.47 7.32
C LYS A 148 -33.98 -20.65 7.60
N GLN A 149 -33.93 -19.34 7.42
CA GLN A 149 -35.10 -18.46 7.59
C GLN A 149 -36.19 -18.73 6.56
N VAL A 150 -35.83 -18.95 5.30
CA VAL A 150 -36.77 -19.27 4.22
C VAL A 150 -37.46 -20.62 4.47
N ILE A 151 -36.72 -21.63 4.95
CA ILE A 151 -37.29 -22.93 5.35
C ILE A 151 -38.29 -22.76 6.51
N LEU A 152 -37.97 -21.93 7.50
CA LEU A 152 -38.86 -21.67 8.65
C LEU A 152 -40.15 -20.94 8.28
N ILE A 153 -40.11 -20.02 7.31
CA ILE A 153 -41.31 -19.30 6.83
C ILE A 153 -42.26 -20.28 6.13
N GLY A 154 -41.71 -21.22 5.35
CA GLY A 154 -42.48 -22.18 4.56
C GLY A 154 -43.29 -21.56 3.42
N GLY A 155 -43.81 -22.40 2.52
CA GLY A 155 -44.64 -21.96 1.39
C GLY A 155 -43.84 -21.48 0.17
N SER A 156 -44.33 -20.45 -0.51
CA SER A 156 -43.65 -19.85 -1.67
C SER A 156 -43.19 -18.43 -1.34
N VAL A 157 -41.93 -18.13 -1.64
CA VAL A 157 -41.33 -16.80 -1.41
C VAL A 157 -41.16 -16.11 -2.76
N GLU A 158 -41.71 -14.91 -2.89
CA GLU A 158 -41.46 -14.07 -4.06
C GLU A 158 -40.14 -13.31 -3.90
N LEU A 159 -39.13 -13.68 -4.69
CA LEU A 159 -37.82 -13.03 -4.72
C LEU A 159 -37.70 -12.16 -5.97
N GLY A 160 -37.27 -10.91 -5.80
CA GLY A 160 -36.94 -10.02 -6.91
C GLY A 160 -37.26 -8.55 -6.66
N VAL A 161 -37.00 -7.73 -7.68
CA VAL A 161 -37.27 -6.29 -7.72
C VAL A 161 -38.76 -6.07 -8.09
N PRO A 162 -39.43 -5.01 -7.63
CA PRO A 162 -40.79 -4.69 -8.06
C PRO A 162 -40.91 -4.72 -9.60
N GLY A 163 -41.76 -5.62 -10.13
CA GLY A 163 -41.93 -5.85 -11.58
C GLY A 163 -41.24 -7.10 -12.14
N HIS A 164 -40.28 -7.68 -11.44
CA HIS A 164 -39.57 -8.92 -11.83
C HIS A 164 -39.46 -9.89 -10.66
N LYS A 165 -40.58 -10.18 -10.02
CA LYS A 165 -40.63 -11.18 -8.95
C LYS A 165 -40.70 -12.59 -9.55
N ARG A 166 -39.89 -13.50 -9.00
CA ARG A 166 -40.00 -14.93 -9.26
C ARG A 166 -40.51 -15.60 -8.00
N SER A 167 -41.55 -16.41 -8.14
CA SER A 167 -42.01 -17.27 -7.05
C SER A 167 -41.04 -18.45 -6.93
N PHE A 168 -40.47 -18.62 -5.74
CA PHE A 168 -39.57 -19.73 -5.43
C PHE A 168 -40.26 -20.64 -4.42
N ASP A 169 -40.34 -21.93 -4.75
CA ASP A 169 -40.95 -22.94 -3.89
C ASP A 169 -39.91 -23.45 -2.88
N VAL A 170 -40.25 -23.37 -1.59
CA VAL A 170 -39.36 -23.74 -0.48
C VAL A 170 -39.09 -25.24 -0.44
N GLY A 171 -39.98 -26.07 -1.02
CA GLY A 171 -39.76 -27.52 -1.11
C GLY A 171 -38.50 -27.90 -1.93
N LYS A 172 -37.96 -26.98 -2.73
CA LYS A 172 -36.69 -27.16 -3.44
C LYS A 172 -35.45 -26.89 -2.59
N LEU A 173 -35.60 -26.52 -1.32
CA LEU A 173 -34.51 -26.19 -0.40
C LEU A 173 -34.35 -27.22 0.74
N GLU A 174 -35.06 -28.35 0.69
CA GLU A 174 -35.03 -29.41 1.72
C GLU A 174 -33.80 -30.35 1.64
N GLY A 175 -32.93 -30.19 0.63
CA GLY A 175 -31.66 -30.91 0.51
C GLY A 175 -30.47 -30.29 1.28
N GLU A 176 -29.34 -31.00 1.28
CA GLU A 176 -28.06 -30.43 1.73
C GLU A 176 -27.46 -29.59 0.59
N TYR A 177 -27.35 -28.27 0.82
CA TYR A 177 -26.74 -27.34 -0.13
C TYR A 177 -25.51 -26.71 0.49
N GLU A 178 -24.40 -26.77 -0.25
CA GLU A 178 -23.18 -26.05 0.09
C GLU A 178 -23.09 -24.79 -0.78
N THR A 179 -23.07 -23.62 -0.13
CA THR A 179 -22.86 -22.34 -0.84
C THR A 179 -21.42 -21.89 -0.64
N THR A 180 -20.63 -21.96 -1.71
CA THR A 180 -19.23 -21.50 -1.69
C THR A 180 -19.11 -20.18 -2.43
N TYR A 181 -18.52 -19.16 -1.79
CA TYR A 181 -18.15 -17.90 -2.44
C TYR A 181 -16.66 -17.91 -2.74
N LYS A 182 -16.30 -17.88 -4.03
CA LYS A 182 -14.92 -17.68 -4.47
C LYS A 182 -14.73 -16.22 -4.86
N TYR A 183 -13.80 -15.54 -4.20
CA TYR A 183 -13.39 -14.18 -4.55
C TYR A 183 -12.03 -14.20 -5.22
N THR A 184 -11.93 -13.57 -6.37
CA THR A 184 -10.70 -13.42 -7.14
C THR A 184 -10.39 -11.94 -7.31
N ALA A 185 -9.14 -11.55 -7.06
CA ALA A 185 -8.67 -10.19 -7.33
C ALA A 185 -8.18 -10.12 -8.78
N LYS A 186 -8.96 -9.51 -9.68
CA LYS A 186 -8.53 -9.33 -11.07
C LYS A 186 -7.55 -8.17 -11.18
N SER A 187 -6.40 -8.41 -11.80
CA SER A 187 -5.43 -7.37 -12.15
C SER A 187 -4.94 -7.57 -13.59
N PRO A 188 -5.01 -6.55 -14.45
CA PRO A 188 -4.49 -6.66 -15.82
C PRO A 188 -3.02 -7.09 -15.89
N VAL A 189 -2.24 -6.77 -14.85
CA VAL A 189 -0.82 -7.13 -14.74
C VAL A 189 -0.65 -8.61 -14.41
N THR A 190 -1.42 -9.16 -13.47
CA THR A 190 -1.40 -10.59 -13.16
C THR A 190 -1.90 -11.39 -14.36
N ASP A 191 -2.98 -10.93 -15.00
CA ASP A 191 -3.56 -11.59 -16.17
C ASP A 191 -2.54 -11.67 -17.30
N ALA A 192 -1.82 -10.57 -17.60
CA ALA A 192 -0.74 -10.59 -18.59
C ALA A 192 0.38 -11.58 -18.24
N GLY A 193 0.73 -11.70 -16.95
CA GLY A 193 1.68 -12.69 -16.46
C GLY A 193 1.19 -14.14 -16.64
N LEU A 194 -0.07 -14.40 -16.29
CA LEU A 194 -0.73 -15.70 -16.45
C LEU A 194 -0.88 -16.09 -17.93
N TYR A 195 -1.20 -15.14 -18.81
CA TYR A 195 -1.20 -15.34 -20.26
C TYR A 195 0.20 -15.68 -20.79
N SER A 196 1.24 -15.01 -20.30
CA SER A 196 2.63 -15.33 -20.65
C SER A 196 3.01 -16.74 -20.20
N LEU A 197 2.64 -17.16 -18.98
CA LEU A 197 2.86 -18.53 -18.49
C LEU A 197 2.10 -19.58 -19.31
N ALA A 198 0.83 -19.31 -19.63
CA ALA A 198 0.04 -20.23 -20.44
C ALA A 198 0.57 -20.35 -21.87
N ALA A 199 1.10 -19.28 -22.44
CA ALA A 199 1.79 -19.29 -23.72
C ALA A 199 3.08 -20.12 -23.64
N ALA A 200 3.89 -19.93 -22.59
CA ALA A 200 5.12 -20.69 -22.35
C ALA A 200 4.85 -22.19 -22.14
N ALA A 201 3.74 -22.53 -21.47
CA ALA A 201 3.33 -23.92 -21.28
C ALA A 201 2.93 -24.63 -22.59
N GLY A 202 2.70 -23.91 -23.70
CA GLY A 202 2.48 -24.51 -25.03
C GLY A 202 1.39 -25.58 -25.04
N ASN A 203 1.55 -26.67 -25.78
CA ASN A 203 0.56 -27.75 -25.81
C ASN A 203 0.73 -28.80 -24.70
N SER A 204 1.61 -28.54 -23.73
CA SER A 204 1.92 -29.47 -22.62
C SER A 204 0.74 -29.68 -21.67
N LEU A 205 -0.18 -28.71 -21.62
CA LEU A 205 -1.36 -28.70 -20.75
C LEU A 205 -2.62 -28.56 -21.59
N SER A 206 -3.70 -29.23 -21.16
CA SER A 206 -5.00 -29.13 -21.84
C SER A 206 -5.55 -27.71 -21.75
N LYS A 207 -6.34 -27.29 -22.75
CA LYS A 207 -6.97 -25.96 -22.76
C LYS A 207 -7.85 -25.75 -21.53
N LYS A 208 -8.59 -26.78 -21.12
CA LYS A 208 -9.40 -26.77 -19.89
C LYS A 208 -8.54 -26.50 -18.65
N TYR A 209 -7.44 -27.24 -18.49
CA TYR A 209 -6.53 -27.04 -17.37
C TYR A 209 -5.94 -25.64 -17.34
N LYS A 210 -5.59 -25.08 -18.52
CA LYS A 210 -5.10 -23.70 -18.60
C LYS A 210 -6.14 -22.67 -18.20
N ARG A 211 -7.40 -22.82 -18.63
CA ARG A 211 -8.51 -21.92 -18.28
C ARG A 211 -8.79 -21.92 -16.78
N GLU A 212 -8.83 -23.11 -16.20
CA GLU A 212 -9.18 -23.30 -14.79
C GLU A 212 -8.03 -22.98 -13.84
N ASN A 213 -6.82 -23.45 -14.13
CA ASN A 213 -5.69 -23.40 -13.19
C ASN A 213 -4.67 -22.31 -13.50
N ILE A 214 -4.54 -21.86 -14.76
CA ILE A 214 -3.60 -20.79 -15.12
C ILE A 214 -4.32 -19.45 -15.23
N TYR A 215 -5.36 -19.35 -16.06
CA TYR A 215 -6.12 -18.11 -16.22
C TYR A 215 -7.05 -17.84 -15.05
N GLN A 216 -7.40 -18.87 -14.28
CA GLN A 216 -8.33 -18.77 -13.14
C GLN A 216 -9.64 -18.07 -13.54
N LEU A 217 -10.16 -18.41 -14.72
CA LEU A 217 -11.42 -17.85 -15.21
C LEU A 217 -12.56 -18.21 -14.24
N ASP A 218 -13.45 -17.26 -14.00
CA ASP A 218 -14.61 -17.45 -13.11
C ASP A 218 -15.59 -18.49 -13.67
N ASP A 219 -15.69 -18.57 -15.01
CA ASP A 219 -16.45 -19.58 -15.74
C ASP A 219 -15.57 -20.17 -16.87
N PRO A 220 -14.85 -21.28 -16.60
CA PRO A 220 -13.96 -21.89 -17.58
C PRO A 220 -14.71 -22.64 -18.69
N ASP A 221 -15.95 -23.05 -18.45
CA ASP A 221 -16.78 -23.83 -19.39
C ASP A 221 -17.63 -22.91 -20.30
N GLY A 222 -17.94 -21.67 -19.87
CA GLY A 222 -18.70 -20.69 -20.65
C GLY A 222 -17.99 -20.08 -21.88
N GLU A 223 -16.69 -20.33 -22.05
CA GLU A 223 -15.90 -19.91 -23.23
C GLU A 223 -15.59 -21.07 -24.22
N GLU A 224 -16.27 -22.21 -24.13
CA GLU A 224 -16.21 -23.25 -25.19
C GLU A 224 -16.81 -22.79 -26.53
#